data_AF-A0A2G9NWK7-F1
#
_entry.id   AF-A0A2G9NWK7-F1
#
_cell.length_a   1.000
_cell.length_b   1.000
_cell.length_c   1.000
_cell.angle_alpha   90.00
_cell.angle_beta   90.00
_cell.angle_gamma   90.00
#
_symmetry.space_group_name_H-M   'P 1'
#
loop_
_entity.id
_entity.type
_entity.pdbx_description
1 polymer ?
#
loop_
_entity_poly.entity_id
_entity_poly.type
_entity_poly.pdbx_seq_one_letter_code
_entity_poly.pdbx_strand_id
1 'polypeptide(L)'
;MVLETILSSELAVRVVYPFLLVFVLLFAILEKSKILGDEKHQINSIIALVIGLITIAFSWATDVIINLMPFLAISSVVLLVFLILYGFIASTNKDGLVLNKNLKTALGVLAGIVVVIALIVATGQWSKVYNWMFVDYGSGPIWGNILLVAVSLGALVLVWTSGKNKKSGE
;
A
#
# COMPACT_ATOMS: atom_id res chain seq x y z
N MET A 1 -25.33 -21.06 12.51
CA MET A 1 -26.11 -19.81 12.35
C MET A 1 -25.15 -18.66 12.64
N VAL A 2 -24.78 -17.87 11.62
CA VAL A 2 -24.01 -16.64 11.85
C VAL A 2 -25.01 -15.61 12.34
N LEU A 3 -24.81 -15.07 13.53
CA LEU A 3 -25.64 -13.96 14.03
C LEU A 3 -25.35 -12.74 13.15
N GLU A 4 -26.34 -12.28 12.40
CA GLU A 4 -26.23 -11.00 11.70
C GLU A 4 -26.16 -9.88 12.75
N THR A 5 -25.02 -9.21 12.80
CA THR A 5 -24.89 -7.97 13.56
C THR A 5 -25.48 -6.82 12.76
N ILE A 6 -25.92 -5.75 13.44
CA ILE A 6 -26.41 -4.55 12.76
C ILE A 6 -25.40 -3.97 11.77
N LEU A 7 -24.09 -4.15 12.05
CA LEU A 7 -22.97 -3.69 11.22
C LEU A 7 -22.72 -4.59 10.00
N SER A 8 -23.13 -5.85 10.06
CA SER A 8 -23.03 -6.80 8.94
C SER A 8 -24.35 -6.97 8.19
N SER A 9 -25.38 -6.22 8.57
CA SER A 9 -26.69 -6.29 7.92
C SER A 9 -26.61 -5.83 6.47
N GLU A 10 -27.49 -6.38 5.63
CA GLU A 10 -27.53 -6.02 4.21
C GLU A 10 -27.76 -4.51 4.00
N LEU A 11 -28.59 -3.90 4.84
CA LEU A 11 -28.85 -2.46 4.82
C LEU A 11 -27.57 -1.66 5.12
N ALA A 12 -26.79 -2.07 6.13
CA ALA A 12 -25.53 -1.39 6.46
C ALA A 12 -24.52 -1.48 5.31
N VAL A 13 -24.29 -2.68 4.78
CA VAL A 13 -23.26 -2.94 3.78
C VAL A 13 -23.61 -2.37 2.40
N ARG A 14 -24.88 -2.47 1.99
CA ARG A 14 -25.30 -2.05 0.64
C ARG A 14 -25.77 -0.60 0.57
N VAL A 15 -26.21 -0.01 1.68
CA VAL A 15 -26.81 1.33 1.67
C VAL A 15 -25.99 2.30 2.53
N VAL A 16 -25.82 2.01 3.82
CA VAL A 16 -25.22 2.97 4.76
C VAL A 16 -23.76 3.23 4.46
N TYR A 17 -22.95 2.19 4.27
CA TYR A 17 -21.50 2.36 4.05
C TYR A 17 -21.18 3.05 2.72
N PRO A 18 -21.77 2.67 1.57
CA PRO A 18 -21.55 3.39 0.32
C PRO A 18 -22.01 4.85 0.40
N PHE A 19 -23.17 5.11 1.02
CA PHE A 19 -23.67 6.47 1.24
C PHE A 19 -22.68 7.31 2.06
N LEU A 20 -22.27 6.83 3.24
CA LEU A 20 -21.38 7.55 4.13
C LEU A 20 -20.02 7.81 3.47
N LEU A 21 -19.49 6.82 2.75
CA LEU A 21 -18.22 6.96 2.04
C LEU A 21 -18.28 8.09 1.01
N VAL A 22 -19.30 8.07 0.14
CA VAL A 22 -19.46 9.08 -0.91
C VAL A 22 -19.75 10.45 -0.31
N PHE A 23 -20.65 10.52 0.67
CA PHE A 23 -20.98 11.75 1.39
C PHE A 23 -19.74 12.41 2.00
N VAL A 24 -18.97 11.66 2.80
CA VAL A 24 -17.79 12.20 3.49
C VAL A 24 -16.70 12.58 2.51
N LEU A 25 -16.43 11.74 1.49
CA LEU A 25 -15.40 12.03 0.50
C LEU A 25 -15.74 13.27 -0.32
N LEU A 26 -16.96 13.39 -0.83
CA LEU A 26 -17.37 14.56 -1.59
C LEU A 26 -17.38 15.81 -0.73
N PHE A 27 -17.88 15.73 0.50
CA PHE A 27 -17.83 16.84 1.44
C PHE A 27 -16.39 17.30 1.67
N ALA A 28 -15.48 16.37 1.96
CA ALA A 28 -14.07 16.67 2.17
C ALA A 28 -13.40 17.27 0.92
N ILE A 29 -13.74 16.79 -0.28
CA ILE A 29 -13.22 17.34 -1.54
C ILE A 29 -13.72 18.76 -1.75
N LEU A 30 -15.02 19.03 -1.55
CA LEU A 30 -15.61 20.37 -1.69
C LEU A 30 -14.99 21.35 -0.68
N GLU A 31 -14.81 20.91 0.57
CA GLU A 31 -14.14 21.70 1.62
C GLU A 31 -12.69 22.01 1.29
N LYS A 32 -11.93 21.00 0.87
CA LYS A 32 -10.51 21.18 0.58
C LYS A 32 -10.27 21.99 -0.68
N SER A 33 -11.15 21.86 -1.67
CA SER A 33 -11.04 22.57 -2.96
C SER A 33 -11.56 24.00 -2.90
N LYS A 34 -12.43 24.34 -1.95
CA LYS A 34 -13.03 25.68 -1.80
C LYS A 34 -13.75 26.17 -3.07
N ILE A 35 -14.29 25.25 -3.87
CA ILE A 35 -14.86 25.56 -5.20
C ILE A 35 -16.07 26.50 -5.14
N LEU A 36 -16.82 26.49 -4.04
CA LEU A 36 -17.99 27.35 -3.81
C LEU A 36 -17.66 28.61 -2.98
N GLY A 37 -16.37 28.84 -2.72
CA GLY A 37 -15.88 29.90 -1.84
C GLY A 37 -15.59 29.42 -0.42
N ASP A 38 -14.96 30.31 0.35
CA ASP A 38 -14.61 30.07 1.74
C ASP A 38 -15.86 29.99 2.65
N GLU A 39 -15.77 29.18 3.70
CA GLU A 39 -16.78 29.03 4.76
C GLU A 39 -18.19 28.55 4.31
N LYS A 40 -18.29 27.94 3.12
CA LYS A 40 -19.55 27.38 2.59
C LYS A 40 -19.87 25.95 3.08
N HIS A 41 -19.57 25.65 4.34
CA HIS A 41 -19.71 24.33 4.95
C HIS A 41 -21.13 23.73 4.84
N GLN A 42 -22.15 24.55 5.06
CA GLN A 42 -23.56 24.11 4.97
C GLN A 42 -23.94 23.73 3.54
N ILE A 43 -23.50 24.50 2.55
CA ILE A 43 -23.80 24.24 1.14
C ILE A 43 -23.04 22.99 0.67
N ASN A 44 -21.75 22.88 1.02
CA ASN A 44 -20.92 21.73 0.70
C ASN A 44 -21.52 20.42 1.26
N SER A 45 -22.01 20.44 2.50
CA SER A 45 -22.63 19.26 3.13
C SER A 45 -23.96 18.89 2.49
N ILE A 46 -24.82 19.87 2.15
CA ILE A 46 -26.08 19.59 1.43
C ILE A 46 -25.80 18.98 0.05
N ILE A 47 -24.83 19.51 -0.71
CA ILE A 47 -24.47 18.98 -2.03
C ILE A 47 -23.93 17.55 -1.90
N ALA A 48 -22.98 17.33 -0.98
CA ALA A 48 -22.43 16.00 -0.74
C ALA A 48 -23.51 15.00 -0.30
N LEU A 49 -24.48 15.44 0.52
CA LEU A 49 -25.61 14.62 0.96
C LEU A 49 -26.48 14.19 -0.22
N VAL A 50 -26.87 15.15 -1.06
CA VAL A 50 -27.68 14.87 -2.25
C VAL A 50 -26.95 13.91 -3.19
N ILE A 51 -25.66 14.11 -3.45
CA ILE A 51 -24.90 13.21 -4.33
C ILE A 51 -24.75 11.81 -3.70
N GLY A 52 -24.51 11.71 -2.39
CA GLY A 52 -24.47 10.44 -1.67
C GLY A 52 -25.80 9.68 -1.79
N LEU A 53 -26.93 10.37 -1.61
CA LEU A 53 -28.27 9.79 -1.77
C LEU A 53 -28.54 9.36 -3.22
N ILE A 54 -28.15 10.16 -4.21
CA ILE A 54 -28.26 9.79 -5.63
C ILE A 54 -27.43 8.54 -5.92
N THR A 55 -26.24 8.42 -5.33
CA THR A 55 -25.35 7.30 -5.57
C THR A 55 -25.95 5.98 -5.08
N ILE A 56 -26.62 5.97 -3.92
CA ILE A 56 -27.32 4.78 -3.44
C ILE A 56 -28.61 4.45 -4.21
N ALA A 57 -29.16 5.41 -4.96
CA ALA A 57 -30.31 5.16 -5.81
C ALA A 57 -29.95 4.29 -7.03
N PHE A 58 -28.67 4.21 -7.42
CA PHE A 58 -28.20 3.42 -8.55
C PHE A 58 -27.39 2.20 -8.09
N SER A 59 -27.97 1.01 -8.27
CA SER A 59 -27.37 -0.27 -7.86
C SER A 59 -25.96 -0.50 -8.44
N TRP A 60 -25.75 -0.17 -9.71
CA TRP A 60 -24.44 -0.27 -10.35
C TRP A 60 -23.38 0.60 -9.66
N ALA A 61 -23.72 1.84 -9.30
CA ALA A 61 -22.79 2.73 -8.62
C ALA A 61 -22.45 2.22 -7.21
N THR A 62 -23.44 1.71 -6.47
CA THR A 62 -23.22 1.10 -5.16
C THR A 62 -22.35 -0.15 -5.25
N ASP A 63 -22.54 -1.01 -6.23
CA ASP A 63 -21.76 -2.25 -6.37
C ASP A 63 -20.28 -1.94 -6.65
N VAL A 64 -20.00 -0.94 -7.50
CA VAL A 64 -18.63 -0.47 -7.72
C VAL A 64 -18.00 0.00 -6.42
N ILE A 65 -18.72 0.80 -5.63
CA ILE A 65 -18.22 1.29 -4.33
C ILE A 65 -17.96 0.13 -3.36
N ILE A 66 -18.88 -0.83 -3.27
CA ILE A 66 -18.74 -2.01 -2.40
C ILE A 66 -17.49 -2.80 -2.76
N ASN A 67 -17.22 -2.99 -4.05
CA ASN A 67 -16.02 -3.69 -4.51
C ASN A 67 -14.73 -2.89 -4.25
N LEU A 68 -14.81 -1.56 -4.22
CA LEU A 68 -13.67 -0.68 -3.93
C LEU A 68 -13.43 -0.47 -2.42
N MET A 69 -14.45 -0.65 -1.57
CA MET A 69 -14.35 -0.42 -0.12
C MET A 69 -13.18 -1.18 0.54
N PRO A 70 -12.99 -2.49 0.32
CA PRO A 70 -11.84 -3.22 0.87
C PRO A 70 -10.51 -2.63 0.41
N PHE A 71 -10.40 -2.25 -0.87
CA PHE A 71 -9.18 -1.66 -1.41
C PHE A 71 -8.89 -0.29 -0.78
N LEU A 72 -9.91 0.56 -0.62
CA LEU A 72 -9.77 1.87 0.02
C LEU A 72 -9.36 1.74 1.49
N ALA A 73 -9.98 0.82 2.24
CA ALA A 73 -9.65 0.58 3.64
C ALA A 73 -8.20 0.09 3.79
N ILE A 74 -7.82 -0.94 3.04
CA ILE A 74 -6.47 -1.50 3.10
C ILE A 74 -5.43 -0.48 2.62
N SER A 75 -5.66 0.19 1.49
CA SER A 75 -4.73 1.18 0.96
C SER A 75 -4.55 2.38 1.88
N SER A 76 -5.60 2.83 2.57
CA SER A 76 -5.52 3.93 3.54
C SER A 76 -4.65 3.57 4.74
N VAL A 77 -4.83 2.36 5.29
CA VAL A 77 -4.00 1.85 6.40
C VAL A 77 -2.55 1.72 5.94
N VAL A 78 -2.33 1.17 4.75
CA VAL A 78 -0.99 0.99 4.22
C VAL A 78 -0.30 2.33 3.92
N LEU A 79 -1.02 3.29 3.35
CA LEU A 79 -0.50 4.65 3.14
C LEU A 79 -0.13 5.30 4.47
N LEU A 80 -0.96 5.13 5.51
CA LEU A 80 -0.66 5.64 6.84
C LEU A 80 0.61 5.01 7.42
N VAL A 81 0.75 3.68 7.35
CA VAL A 81 1.98 2.99 7.79
C VAL A 81 3.18 3.46 6.99
N PHE A 82 3.05 3.59 5.67
CA PHE A 82 4.12 4.13 4.82
C PHE A 82 4.52 5.55 5.22
N LEU A 83 3.56 6.45 5.44
CA LEU A 83 3.83 7.83 5.84
C LEU A 83 4.49 7.92 7.22
N ILE A 84 4.15 7.03 8.15
CA ILE A 84 4.82 6.95 9.46
C ILE A 84 6.27 6.50 9.28
N LEU A 85 6.51 5.41 8.55
CA LEU A 85 7.86 4.91 8.29
C LEU A 85 8.70 5.94 7.53
N TYR A 86 8.12 6.52 6.49
CA TYR A 86 8.77 7.55 5.67
C TYR A 86 9.03 8.82 6.49
N GLY A 87 8.07 9.27 7.29
CA GLY A 87 8.22 10.42 8.18
C GLY A 87 9.35 10.22 9.20
N PHE A 88 9.48 9.01 9.74
CA PHE A 88 10.59 8.63 10.62
C PHE A 88 11.95 8.69 9.91
N ILE A 89 12.05 8.18 8.68
CA ILE A 89 13.30 8.19 7.88
C ILE A 89 13.64 9.59 7.37
N ALA A 90 12.63 10.37 6.98
CA ALA A 90 12.78 11.70 6.38
C ALA A 90 13.00 12.81 7.42
N SER A 91 12.69 12.56 8.69
CA SER A 91 12.93 13.51 9.78
C SER A 91 14.40 13.96 9.78
N THR A 92 14.60 15.25 9.53
CA THR A 92 15.92 15.82 9.29
C THR A 92 16.39 16.71 10.43
N ASN A 93 15.55 17.04 11.43
CA ASN A 93 16.00 17.89 12.53
C ASN A 93 15.40 17.53 13.90
N LYS A 94 16.34 17.49 14.85
CA LYS A 94 16.27 17.45 16.32
C LYS A 94 15.96 16.13 17.03
N ASP A 95 15.16 15.22 16.48
CA ASP A 95 14.91 13.90 17.10
C ASP A 95 14.99 12.70 16.12
N GLY A 96 15.45 12.95 14.88
CA GLY A 96 15.53 11.95 13.81
C GLY A 96 16.93 11.38 13.59
N LEU A 97 17.00 10.20 12.97
CA LEU A 97 18.26 9.57 12.57
C LEU A 97 19.01 10.48 11.58
N VAL A 98 20.22 10.89 11.93
CA VAL A 98 21.12 11.65 11.04
C VAL A 98 21.69 10.69 9.99
N LEU A 99 20.86 10.37 8.99
CA LEU A 99 21.21 9.44 7.92
C LEU A 99 21.76 10.21 6.72
N ASN A 100 22.79 9.64 6.08
CA ASN A 100 23.29 10.12 4.80
C ASN A 100 22.16 10.12 3.76
N LYS A 101 22.14 11.10 2.85
CA LYS A 101 21.14 11.27 1.79
C LYS A 101 20.89 9.96 1.02
N ASN A 102 21.95 9.20 0.73
CA ASN A 102 21.85 7.92 0.02
C ASN A 102 21.15 6.83 0.86
N LEU A 103 21.37 6.83 2.18
CA LEU A 103 20.76 5.89 3.11
C LEU A 103 19.29 6.22 3.37
N LYS A 104 18.92 7.51 3.43
CA LYS A 104 17.52 7.96 3.51
C LYS A 104 16.72 7.51 2.29
N THR A 105 17.26 7.70 1.09
CA THR A 105 16.62 7.24 -0.15
C THR A 105 16.51 5.72 -0.19
N ALA A 106 17.57 4.99 0.17
CA ALA A 106 17.54 3.52 0.21
C ALA A 106 16.48 2.98 1.18
N LEU A 107 16.38 3.55 2.39
CA LEU A 107 15.39 3.16 3.38
C LEU A 107 13.96 3.56 2.96
N GLY A 108 13.77 4.71 2.31
CA GLY A 108 12.48 5.11 1.78
C GLY A 108 11.97 4.18 0.67
N VAL A 109 12.86 3.79 -0.26
CA VAL A 109 12.55 2.80 -1.30
C VAL A 109 12.25 1.44 -0.67
N LEU A 110 13.05 0.99 0.31
CA LEU A 110 12.81 -0.26 1.02
C LEU A 110 11.45 -0.25 1.74
N ALA A 111 11.10 0.83 2.44
CA ALA A 111 9.81 0.98 3.09
C ALA A 111 8.65 0.89 2.08
N GLY A 112 8.80 1.50 0.90
CA GLY A 112 7.84 1.37 -0.20
C GLY A 112 7.69 -0.08 -0.68
N ILE A 113 8.80 -0.81 -0.85
CA ILE A 113 8.79 -2.22 -1.26
C ILE A 113 8.09 -3.09 -0.21
N VAL A 114 8.41 -2.92 1.08
CA VAL A 114 7.78 -3.68 2.18
C VAL A 114 6.27 -3.45 2.20
N VAL A 115 5.84 -2.21 1.99
CA VAL A 115 4.44 -1.82 1.89
C VAL A 115 3.73 -2.50 0.70
N VAL A 116 4.35 -2.51 -0.47
CA VAL A 116 3.80 -3.19 -1.66
C VAL A 116 3.68 -4.69 -1.43
N ILE A 117 4.69 -5.32 -0.83
CA ILE A 117 4.65 -6.74 -0.48
C ILE A 117 3.53 -7.01 0.53
N ALA A 118 3.41 -6.18 1.57
CA ALA A 118 2.35 -6.30 2.57
C ALA A 118 0.95 -6.22 1.92
N LEU A 119 0.74 -5.34 0.93
CA LEU A 119 -0.51 -5.27 0.16
C LEU A 119 -0.80 -6.55 -0.62
N ILE A 120 0.21 -7.07 -1.32
CA ILE A 120 0.07 -8.30 -2.14
C ILE A 120 -0.28 -9.51 -1.25
N VAL A 121 0.35 -9.59 -0.07
CA VAL A 121 0.06 -10.64 0.92
C VAL A 121 -1.34 -10.44 1.51
N ALA A 122 -1.68 -9.24 1.95
CA ALA A 122 -2.97 -8.93 2.59
C ALA A 122 -4.16 -9.16 1.65
N THR A 123 -4.00 -8.92 0.35
CA THR A 123 -5.03 -9.15 -0.67
C THR A 123 -5.10 -10.60 -1.16
N GLY A 124 -4.27 -11.50 -0.59
CA GLY A 124 -4.20 -12.90 -0.99
C GLY A 124 -3.67 -13.13 -2.41
N GLN A 125 -3.13 -12.09 -3.06
CA GLN A 125 -2.62 -12.18 -4.43
C GLN A 125 -1.17 -12.69 -4.49
N TRP A 126 -0.54 -12.96 -3.34
CA TRP A 126 0.82 -13.50 -3.26
C TRP A 126 1.02 -14.71 -4.16
N SER A 127 0.07 -15.65 -4.22
CA SER A 127 0.19 -16.83 -5.07
C SER A 127 0.25 -16.48 -6.57
N LYS A 128 -0.54 -15.51 -7.04
CA LYS A 128 -0.50 -15.08 -8.45
C LYS A 128 0.79 -14.33 -8.78
N VAL A 129 1.22 -13.44 -7.88
CA VAL A 129 2.48 -12.69 -8.03
C VAL A 129 3.67 -13.64 -7.99
N TYR A 130 3.67 -14.60 -7.06
CA TYR A 130 4.69 -15.65 -6.98
C TYR A 130 4.71 -16.50 -8.24
N ASN A 131 3.55 -16.98 -8.70
CA ASN A 131 3.49 -17.80 -9.92
C ASN A 131 3.94 -17.00 -11.15
N TRP A 132 3.56 -15.74 -11.31
CA TRP A 132 4.05 -14.90 -12.41
C TRP A 132 5.57 -14.61 -12.31
N MET A 133 6.09 -14.33 -11.12
CA MET A 133 7.51 -14.02 -10.92
C MET A 133 8.43 -15.24 -10.94
N PHE A 134 7.92 -16.45 -10.68
CA PHE A 134 8.75 -17.63 -10.46
C PHE A 134 8.33 -18.89 -11.23
N VAL A 135 7.12 -18.94 -11.81
CA VAL A 135 6.54 -20.16 -12.42
C VAL A 135 6.12 -19.97 -13.88
N ASP A 136 5.33 -18.95 -14.21
CA ASP A 136 4.76 -18.74 -15.54
C ASP A 136 5.62 -17.82 -16.42
N TYR A 137 6.04 -18.35 -17.57
CA TYR A 137 6.75 -17.70 -18.68
C TYR A 137 8.06 -16.96 -18.35
N GLY A 138 9.17 -17.71 -18.35
CA GLY A 138 10.51 -17.16 -18.64
C GLY A 138 11.27 -16.48 -17.49
N SER A 139 10.71 -16.42 -16.28
CA SER A 139 11.37 -15.88 -15.07
C SER A 139 12.19 -16.91 -14.28
N GLY A 140 11.89 -18.21 -14.41
CA GLY A 140 12.72 -19.31 -13.88
C GLY A 140 14.19 -19.24 -14.31
N PRO A 141 14.51 -18.98 -15.60
CA PRO A 141 15.88 -18.73 -16.05
C PRO A 141 16.53 -17.49 -15.44
N ILE A 142 15.78 -16.41 -15.18
CA ILE A 142 16.34 -15.15 -14.66
C ILE A 142 16.74 -15.32 -13.19
N TRP A 143 15.87 -15.90 -12.36
CA TRP A 143 16.20 -16.21 -10.97
C TRP A 143 17.27 -17.30 -10.87
N GLY A 144 17.23 -18.30 -11.74
CA GLY A 144 18.31 -19.28 -11.89
C GLY A 144 19.65 -18.64 -12.22
N ASN A 145 19.69 -17.67 -13.14
CA ASN A 145 20.90 -16.94 -13.51
C ASN A 145 21.39 -16.01 -12.39
N ILE A 146 20.49 -15.32 -11.68
CA ILE A 146 20.85 -14.49 -10.51
C ILE A 146 21.43 -15.36 -9.39
N LEU A 147 20.80 -16.50 -9.10
CA LEU A 147 21.30 -17.47 -8.12
C LEU A 147 22.66 -18.02 -8.53
N LEU A 148 22.83 -18.39 -9.81
CA LEU A 148 24.09 -18.89 -10.35
C LEU A 148 25.20 -17.84 -10.27
N VAL A 149 24.92 -16.59 -10.59
CA VAL A 149 25.87 -15.47 -10.45
C VAL A 149 26.21 -15.23 -8.98
N ALA A 150 25.23 -15.24 -8.08
CA ALA A 150 25.45 -15.06 -6.65
C ALA A 150 26.32 -16.19 -6.05
N VAL A 151 26.05 -17.45 -6.43
CA VAL A 151 26.86 -18.62 -6.03
C VAL A 151 28.27 -18.53 -6.61
N SER A 152 28.40 -18.13 -7.88
CA SER A 152 29.70 -17.97 -8.53
C SER A 152 30.54 -16.87 -7.87
N LEU A 153 29.93 -15.72 -7.57
CA LEU A 153 30.60 -14.64 -6.84
C LEU A 153 30.96 -15.07 -5.41
N GLY A 154 30.07 -15.79 -4.71
CA GLY A 154 30.35 -16.36 -3.39
C GLY A 154 31.53 -17.33 -3.40
N ALA A 155 31.60 -18.21 -4.41
CA ALA A 155 32.73 -19.12 -4.60
C ALA A 155 34.04 -18.38 -4.88
N LEU A 156 34.01 -17.34 -5.74
CA LEU A 156 35.18 -16.50 -6.01
C LEU A 156 35.67 -15.78 -4.74
N VAL A 157 34.77 -15.24 -3.94
CA VAL A 157 35.12 -14.59 -2.66
C VAL A 157 35.70 -15.59 -1.66
N LEU A 158 35.12 -16.79 -1.54
CA LEU A 158 35.63 -17.87 -0.67
C LEU A 158 37.04 -18.34 -1.08
N VAL A 159 37.27 -18.51 -2.38
CA VAL A 159 38.60 -18.88 -2.90
C VAL A 159 39.60 -17.76 -2.66
N TRP A 160 39.22 -16.50 -2.89
CA TRP A 160 40.11 -15.36 -2.72
C TRP A 160 40.47 -15.10 -1.25
N THR A 161 39.53 -15.33 -0.34
CA THR A 161 39.76 -15.22 1.12
C THR A 161 40.55 -16.41 1.67
N SER A 162 40.33 -17.63 1.16
CA SER A 162 41.16 -18.80 1.51
C SER A 162 42.60 -18.68 1.01
N GLY A 163 42.83 -18.02 -0.12
CA GLY A 163 44.18 -17.77 -0.65
C GLY A 163 45.00 -16.76 0.18
N LYS A 164 44.35 -15.86 0.93
CA LYS A 164 45.03 -14.89 1.81
C LYS A 164 45.53 -15.52 3.11
N ASN A 165 44.81 -16.50 3.67
CA ASN A 165 45.22 -17.16 4.91
C ASN A 165 46.42 -18.10 4.76
N LYS A 166 46.83 -18.44 3.53
CA LYS A 166 47.97 -19.32 3.28
C LYS A 166 49.32 -18.59 3.11
N LYS A 167 49.31 -17.25 3.03
CA LYS A 167 50.53 -16.43 2.85
C LYS A 167 51.05 -15.76 4.13
N SER A 168 50.47 -16.04 5.30
CA SER A 168 50.90 -15.50 6.60
C SER A 168 51.42 -16.59 7.56
N GLY A 169 51.75 -17.77 7.03
CA GLY A 169 52.20 -18.93 7.80
C GLY A 169 53.43 -19.63 7.23
N GLU A 170 54.26 -18.91 6.46
CA GLU A 170 55.66 -19.26 6.18
C GLU A 170 56.55 -18.11 6.65
#